data_AF-A0A973N1H8-F1
#
_entry.id   AF-A0A973N1H8-F1
#
_cell.length_a   1.000
_cell.length_b   1.000
_cell.length_c   1.000
_cell.angle_alpha   90.00
_cell.angle_beta   90.00
_cell.angle_gamma   90.00
#
_symmetry.space_group_name_H-M   'P 1'
#
loop_
_entity.id
_entity.type
_entity.pdbx_description
1 polymer ?
#
loop_
_entity_poly.entity_id
_entity_poly.type
_entity_poly.pdbx_seq_one_letter_code
_entity_poly.pdbx_strand_id
1 'polypeptide(L)' 'NLRETQELLDLVRAKKVPPIPVTTAPLAKANDALVQLQQGAVVGRTVLTP' A
#
# COMPACT_ATOMS: atom_id res chain seq x y z
N ASN A 1 24.35 13.77 6.09
CA ASN A 1 22.96 13.27 6.03
C ASN A 1 22.08 13.91 4.95
N LEU A 2 22.50 14.96 4.22
CA LEU A 2 21.71 15.47 3.09
C LEU A 2 21.75 14.56 1.85
N ARG A 3 22.86 13.82 1.68
CA ARG A 3 23.11 12.93 0.53
C ARG A 3 22.17 11.73 0.48
N GLU A 4 21.95 11.04 1.59
CA GLU A 4 21.01 9.90 1.67
C GLU A 4 19.57 10.33 1.32
N THR A 5 19.15 11.50 1.78
CA THR A 5 17.82 12.03 1.45
C THR A 5 17.71 12.35 -0.05
N GLN A 6 18.78 12.85 -0.66
CA GLN A 6 18.84 13.12 -2.10
C GLN A 6 18.71 11.82 -2.92
N GLU A 7 19.43 10.77 -2.52
CA GLU A 7 19.39 9.45 -3.18
C GLU A 7 18.01 8.79 -3.06
N LEU A 8 17.35 8.91 -1.90
CA LEU A 8 15.94 8.48 -1.71
C LEU A 8 14.97 9.23 -2.63
N LEU A 9 15.10 10.56 -2.72
CA LEU A 9 14.25 11.38 -3.59
C LEU A 9 14.46 11.06 -5.07
N ASP A 10 15.70 10.81 -5.49
CA ASP A 10 16.02 10.44 -6.87
C ASP A 10 15.46 9.05 -7.22
N LEU A 11 15.43 8.11 -6.27
CA LEU A 11 14.81 6.79 -6.45
C LEU A 11 13.29 6.89 -6.68
N VAL A 12 12.61 7.75 -5.92
CA VAL A 12 11.18 8.03 -6.08
C VAL A 12 10.90 8.73 -7.41
N ARG A 13 11.70 9.74 -7.77
CA ARG A 13 11.55 10.50 -9.04
C ARG A 13 11.79 9.65 -10.27
N ALA A 14 12.75 8.71 -10.21
CA ALA A 14 13.05 7.80 -11.30
C ALA A 14 11.93 6.78 -11.59
N LYS A 15 10.79 6.85 -10.87
CA LYS A 15 9.66 5.90 -10.93
C LYS A 15 10.09 4.42 -10.79
N LYS A 16 11.26 4.17 -10.20
CA LYS A 16 11.77 2.81 -9.96
C LYS A 16 11.04 2.12 -8.81
N VAL A 17 10.18 2.84 -8.09
CA VAL A 17 9.29 2.29 -7.07
C VAL A 17 7.92 2.03 -7.69
N PRO A 18 7.47 0.77 -7.82
CA PRO A 18 6.13 0.49 -8.30
C PRO A 18 5.09 1.04 -7.32
N PRO A 19 3.92 1.52 -7.82
CA PRO A 19 2.85 1.96 -6.93
C PRO A 19 2.43 0.82 -6.01
N ILE A 20 2.14 1.15 -4.75
CA ILE A 20 1.62 0.16 -3.78
C ILE A 20 0.30 -0.39 -4.34
N PRO A 21 0.17 -1.72 -4.53
CA PRO A 21 -1.05 -2.35 -5.02
C PRO A 21 -2.27 -1.92 -4.21
N VAL A 22 -3.38 -1.66 -4.90
CA VAL A 22 -4.65 -1.27 -4.29
C VAL A 22 -5.71 -2.27 -4.70
N THR A 23 -6.37 -2.86 -3.71
CA THR A 23 -7.50 -3.77 -3.87
C THR A 23 -8.75 -3.11 -3.29
N THR A 24 -9.86 -3.15 -4.00
CA THR A 24 -11.14 -2.62 -3.51
C THR A 24 -12.01 -3.75 -2.95
N ALA A 25 -12.67 -3.50 -1.82
CA ALA A 25 -13.64 -4.42 -1.24
C ALA A 25 -14.92 -3.66 -0.82
N PRO A 26 -16.11 -4.28 -0.96
CA PRO A 26 -17.35 -3.68 -0.46
C PRO A 26 -17.29 -3.42 1.05
N LEU A 27 -17.86 -2.32 1.51
CA LEU A 27 -17.93 -1.96 2.93
C LEU A 27 -18.65 -3.05 3.75
N ALA A 28 -19.62 -3.74 3.15
CA ALA A 28 -20.29 -4.90 3.75
C ALA A 28 -19.32 -6.04 4.13
N LYS A 29 -18.13 -6.10 3.52
CA LYS A 29 -17.08 -7.09 3.80
C LYS A 29 -15.93 -6.54 4.66
N ALA A 30 -16.15 -5.43 5.38
CA ALA A 30 -15.12 -4.81 6.22
C ALA A 30 -14.50 -5.80 7.22
N ASN A 31 -15.31 -6.63 7.87
CA ASN A 31 -14.81 -7.60 8.85
C ASN A 31 -13.86 -8.62 8.21
N ASP A 32 -14.23 -9.15 7.04
CA ASP A 32 -13.37 -10.10 6.32
C ASP A 32 -12.04 -9.45 5.91
N ALA A 33 -12.08 -8.19 5.46
CA ALA A 33 -10.88 -7.43 5.12
C ALA A 33 -9.97 -7.22 6.35
N LEU A 34 -10.54 -6.99 7.54
CA LEU A 34 -9.79 -6.87 8.79
C LEU A 34 -9.17 -8.20 9.23
N VAL A 35 -9.89 -9.31 9.07
CA VAL A 35 -9.37 -10.65 9.37
C VAL A 35 -8.20 -10.98 8.43
N GLN A 36 -8.32 -10.70 7.13
CA GLN A 36 -7.22 -10.89 6.18
C GLN A 36 -6.01 -10.02 6.51
N LEU A 37 -6.24 -8.78 6.97
CA LEU A 37 -5.17 -7.89 7.42
C LEU A 37 -4.46 -8.47 8.66
N GLN A 38 -5.21 -8.94 9.65
CA GLN A 38 -4.66 -9.58 10.85
C GLN A 38 -3.82 -10.82 10.52
N GLN A 39 -4.26 -11.60 9.53
CA GLN A 39 -3.56 -12.80 9.07
C GLN A 39 -2.32 -12.49 8.20
N GLY A 40 -2.06 -11.22 7.87
CA GLY A 40 -0.97 -10.83 6.99
C GLY A 40 -1.19 -11.21 5.52
N ALA A 41 -2.43 -11.52 5.12
CA ALA A 41 -2.79 -11.92 3.76
C ALA A 41 -2.96 -10.73 2.80
N VAL A 42 -2.98 -9.50 3.33
CA VAL A 42 -3.14 -8.28 2.52
C VAL A 42 -1.81 -7.85 1.94
N VAL A 43 -1.71 -7.85 0.61
CA VAL A 43 -0.60 -7.24 -0.13
C VAL A 43 -1.00 -5.82 -0.54
N GLY A 44 -0.26 -4.83 -0.06
CA GLY A 44 -0.53 -3.42 -0.37
C GLY A 44 -1.65 -2.83 0.47
N ARG A 45 -2.66 -2.23 -0.17
CA ARG A 45 -3.76 -1.51 0.49
C ARG A 45 -5.11 -2.07 0.08
N THR A 46 -5.99 -2.26 1.07
CA THR A 46 -7.41 -2.55 0.82
C THR A 46 -8.24 -1.29 1.06
N VAL A 47 -9.00 -0.85 0.06
CA VAL A 47 -9.90 0.31 0.14
C VAL A 47 -11.33 -0.20 0.23
N LEU A 48 -12.05 0.22 1.27
CA LEU A 48 -13.46 -0.09 1.43
C LEU A 48 -14.31 0.90 0.64
N THR A 49 -15.14 0.40 -0.26
CA THR A 49 -16.05 1.19 -1.09
C THR A 49 -17.50 0.93 -0.65
N PRO A 50 -18.38 1.94 -0.70
CA PRO A 50 -19.79 1.78 -0.32
C PRO A 50 -20.49 0.60 -1.01
#